data_AF-A0A4Y8ZQL9-F1
#
_entry.id   AF-A0A4Y8ZQL9-F1
#
_cell.length_a   1.000
_cell.length_b   1.000
_cell.length_c   1.000
_cell.angle_alpha   90.00
_cell.angle_beta   90.00
_cell.angle_gamma   90.00
#
_symmetry.space_group_name_H-M   'P 1'
#
loop_
_entity.id
_entity.type
_entity.pdbx_description
1 polymer ?
#
loop_
_entity_poly.entity_id
_entity_poly.type
_entity_poly.pdbx_seq_one_letter_code
_entity_poly.pdbx_strand_id
1 'polypeptide(L)'
;MRLDPFPAPHAVLAAALLLLGIPAAAQPAPSLEARLRAIEARLAALEGRQGSPPAAAPAAGPACRKLNLNGSSITPEAALTVTVNGTTVGTFEENAYSDLETFMRPGANTIGIAFRAPGPGASAELRCLPPGSDSSRNTIFSFTPRPNRLSAQTEVTLAPR
;
A
#
# COMPACT_ATOMS: atom_id res chain seq x y z
N MET A 1 2.45 12.25 -67.48
CA MET A 1 1.41 12.32 -68.53
C MET A 1 0.22 11.51 -68.00
N ARG A 2 -1.02 11.97 -67.84
CA ARG A 2 -1.82 13.15 -68.23
C ARG A 2 -2.97 13.20 -67.18
N LEU A 3 -3.21 14.36 -66.55
CA LEU A 3 -4.34 15.29 -66.74
C LEU A 3 -5.64 14.94 -65.97
N ASP A 4 -5.96 15.87 -65.07
CA ASP A 4 -7.24 16.21 -64.41
C ASP A 4 -8.46 16.23 -65.35
N PRO A 5 -9.71 16.19 -64.82
CA PRO A 5 -10.41 17.47 -64.63
C PRO A 5 -11.38 17.58 -63.43
N PHE A 6 -11.23 18.67 -62.67
CA PHE A 6 -12.30 19.42 -61.99
C PHE A 6 -13.41 19.89 -62.97
N PRO A 7 -14.66 20.09 -62.49
CA PRO A 7 -15.09 21.46 -62.16
C PRO A 7 -16.07 21.61 -60.95
N ALA A 8 -15.91 22.71 -60.21
CA ALA A 8 -16.95 23.36 -59.37
C ALA A 8 -17.90 24.21 -60.28
N PRO A 9 -19.12 24.65 -59.87
CA PRO A 9 -19.37 25.70 -58.85
C PRO A 9 -20.65 25.40 -58.01
N HIS A 10 -21.02 26.05 -56.91
CA HIS A 10 -21.67 27.37 -56.73
C HIS A 10 -21.53 27.70 -55.23
N ALA A 11 -20.78 28.72 -54.81
CA ALA A 11 -21.27 30.08 -54.57
C ALA A 11 -22.66 30.18 -53.91
N VAL A 12 -22.70 30.29 -52.58
CA VAL A 12 -23.63 31.22 -51.90
C VAL A 12 -22.85 31.96 -50.82
N LEU A 13 -22.70 33.25 -51.09
CA LEU A 13 -22.22 34.31 -50.21
C LEU A 13 -23.38 34.78 -49.29
N ALA A 14 -23.02 35.50 -48.22
CA ALA A 14 -23.84 36.35 -47.34
C ALA A 14 -24.08 35.74 -45.93
N ALA A 15 -23.29 36.13 -44.93
CA ALA A 15 -23.40 37.40 -44.21
C ALA A 15 -24.67 37.49 -43.35
N ALA A 16 -24.53 37.14 -42.06
CA ALA A 16 -25.38 37.66 -40.99
C ALA A 16 -24.58 37.66 -39.68
N LEU A 17 -23.74 38.68 -39.55
CA LEU A 17 -23.33 39.24 -38.27
C LEU A 17 -24.61 39.63 -37.49
N LEU A 18 -24.81 39.10 -36.28
CA LEU A 18 -24.96 39.88 -35.04
C LEU A 18 -25.61 39.09 -33.89
N LEU A 19 -25.03 39.33 -32.71
CA LEU A 19 -25.61 39.25 -31.35
C LEU A 19 -25.70 37.87 -30.70
N LEU A 20 -24.66 37.54 -29.91
CA LEU A 20 -24.76 37.54 -28.45
C LEU A 20 -23.34 37.60 -27.87
N GLY A 21 -22.97 38.78 -27.39
CA GLY A 21 -21.73 38.98 -26.66
C GLY A 21 -21.71 38.11 -25.41
N ILE A 22 -20.68 37.26 -25.29
CA ILE A 22 -20.26 36.74 -24.00
C ILE A 22 -19.05 37.61 -23.64
N PRO A 23 -19.17 38.52 -22.66
CA PRO A 23 -17.98 39.17 -22.14
C PRO A 23 -17.13 38.06 -21.54
N ALA A 24 -15.88 37.94 -21.98
CA ALA A 24 -14.86 37.29 -21.17
C ALA A 24 -14.76 38.15 -19.90
N ALA A 25 -15.53 37.79 -18.89
CA ALA A 25 -15.42 38.37 -17.57
C ALA A 25 -14.01 38.03 -17.08
N ALA A 26 -13.10 39.01 -17.22
CA ALA A 26 -11.85 39.04 -16.49
C ALA A 26 -12.22 38.82 -15.02
N GLN A 27 -12.00 37.62 -14.52
CA GLN A 27 -12.31 37.31 -13.14
C GLN A 27 -11.42 38.20 -12.27
N PRO A 28 -11.98 39.14 -11.49
CA PRO A 28 -11.17 39.98 -10.63
C PRO A 28 -10.45 39.05 -9.66
N ALA A 29 -9.12 39.16 -9.60
CA ALA A 29 -8.35 38.44 -8.61
C ALA A 29 -8.94 38.76 -7.22
N PRO A 30 -9.26 37.74 -6.41
CA PRO A 30 -9.86 37.99 -5.10
C PRO A 30 -8.93 38.87 -4.28
N SER A 31 -9.49 39.89 -3.64
CA SER A 31 -8.73 40.80 -2.78
C SER A 31 -7.96 40.02 -1.72
N LEU A 32 -6.87 40.60 -1.22
CA LEU A 32 -6.05 40.01 -0.17
C LEU A 32 -6.92 39.59 1.04
N GLU A 33 -7.92 40.38 1.39
CA GLU A 33 -8.87 40.12 2.47
C GLU A 33 -9.76 38.89 2.19
N ALA A 34 -10.22 38.70 0.95
CA ALA A 34 -10.97 37.51 0.57
C ALA A 34 -10.11 36.25 0.64
N ARG A 35 -8.82 36.36 0.30
CA ARG A 35 -7.85 35.27 0.42
C ARG A 35 -7.56 34.92 1.88
N LEU A 36 -7.45 35.93 2.75
CA LEU A 36 -7.27 35.75 4.19
C LEU A 36 -8.48 35.04 4.83
N ARG A 37 -9.71 35.49 4.53
CA ARG A 37 -10.93 34.80 5.01
C ARG A 37 -11.02 33.35 4.52
N ALA A 38 -10.61 33.08 3.28
CA ALA A 38 -10.59 31.73 2.75
C ALA A 38 -9.56 30.84 3.47
N ILE A 39 -8.43 31.40 3.90
CA ILE A 39 -7.42 30.68 4.68
C ILE A 39 -7.95 30.40 6.10
N GLU A 40 -8.53 31.39 6.77
CA GLU A 40 -9.12 31.24 8.11
C GLU A 40 -10.27 30.22 8.11
N ALA A 41 -11.14 30.24 7.09
CA ALA A 41 -12.21 29.25 6.96
C ALA A 41 -11.67 27.81 6.77
N ARG A 42 -10.54 27.66 6.05
CA ARG A 42 -9.89 26.36 5.89
C ARG A 42 -9.22 25.89 7.18
N LEU A 43 -8.66 26.80 7.97
CA LEU A 43 -8.13 26.50 9.31
C LEU A 43 -9.24 26.08 10.28
N ALA A 44 -10.35 26.80 10.35
CA ALA A 44 -11.49 26.42 11.17
C ALA A 44 -12.09 25.05 10.74
N ALA A 45 -12.09 24.74 9.44
CA ALA A 45 -12.52 23.43 8.93
C ALA A 45 -11.51 22.30 9.24
N LEU A 46 -10.22 22.61 9.40
CA LEU A 46 -9.19 21.68 9.86
C LEU A 46 -9.29 21.44 11.37
N GLU A 47 -9.54 22.49 12.15
CA GLU A 47 -9.75 22.39 13.60
C GLU A 47 -11.04 21.64 13.94
N GLY A 48 -12.12 21.87 13.18
CA GLY A 48 -13.36 21.08 13.29
C GLY A 48 -13.22 19.60 12.88
N ARG A 49 -12.15 19.23 12.18
CA ARG A 49 -11.79 17.84 11.85
C ARG A 49 -10.89 17.17 12.89
N GLN A 50 -10.44 17.88 13.93
CA GLN A 50 -9.69 17.25 15.04
C GLN A 50 -10.57 16.39 15.97
N GLY A 51 -11.88 16.33 15.73
CA GLY A 51 -12.71 15.21 16.16
C GLY A 51 -12.47 14.01 15.24
N SER A 52 -11.31 13.38 15.34
CA SER A 52 -11.04 12.10 14.67
C SER A 52 -12.20 11.14 14.96
N PRO A 53 -12.81 10.47 13.97
CA PRO A 53 -13.57 9.26 14.26
C PRO A 53 -12.66 8.32 15.07
N PRO A 54 -13.17 7.51 16.01
CA PRO A 54 -12.33 6.56 16.73
C PRO A 54 -11.50 5.82 15.69
N ALA A 55 -10.17 5.96 15.79
CA ALA A 55 -9.26 5.22 14.94
C ALA A 55 -9.74 3.78 14.98
N ALA A 56 -10.19 3.26 13.83
CA ALA A 56 -10.42 1.84 13.72
C ALA A 56 -9.12 1.20 14.21
N ALA A 57 -9.18 0.52 15.35
CA ALA A 57 -8.01 -0.17 15.89
C ALA A 57 -7.42 -0.95 14.72
N PRO A 58 -6.10 -0.84 14.42
CA PRO A 58 -5.51 -1.64 13.37
C PRO A 58 -5.96 -3.07 13.64
N ALA A 59 -6.53 -3.74 12.63
CA ALA A 59 -7.13 -5.06 12.79
C ALA A 59 -6.05 -5.97 13.40
N ALA A 60 -6.11 -6.13 14.72
CA ALA A 60 -4.97 -6.61 15.46
C ALA A 60 -4.78 -8.07 15.06
N GLY A 61 -3.70 -8.35 14.31
CA GLY A 61 -3.31 -9.71 13.97
C GLY A 61 -3.22 -10.58 15.23
N PRO A 62 -3.19 -11.91 15.10
CA PRO A 62 -3.29 -12.83 16.23
C PRO A 62 -2.33 -12.46 17.36
N ALA A 63 -2.82 -12.54 18.60
CA ALA A 63 -2.00 -12.30 19.78
C ALA A 63 -1.03 -13.47 19.99
N CYS A 64 0.26 -13.16 20.02
CA CYS A 64 1.34 -14.12 20.19
C CYS A 64 2.22 -13.69 21.34
N ARG A 65 2.51 -14.61 22.26
CA ARG A 65 3.55 -14.45 23.28
C ARG A 65 4.94 -14.66 22.68
N LYS A 66 5.05 -15.55 21.69
CA LYS A 66 6.26 -15.79 20.89
C LYS A 66 5.92 -16.02 19.43
N LEU A 67 6.80 -15.61 18.53
CA LEU A 67 6.65 -15.81 17.11
C LEU A 67 7.92 -16.44 16.52
N ASN A 68 7.77 -17.57 15.84
CA ASN A 68 8.89 -18.23 15.20
C ASN A 68 8.65 -18.37 13.69
N LEU A 69 9.72 -18.18 12.94
CA LEU A 69 9.81 -18.51 11.53
C LEU A 69 10.20 -19.98 11.38
N ASN A 70 9.53 -20.67 10.47
CA ASN A 70 9.95 -21.98 9.96
C ASN A 70 9.97 -21.92 8.43
N GLY A 71 11.15 -22.00 7.83
CA GLY A 71 11.36 -22.00 6.39
C GLY A 71 11.88 -23.36 5.92
N SER A 72 11.30 -23.90 4.86
CA SER A 72 11.66 -25.22 4.33
C SER A 72 11.93 -25.20 2.83
N SER A 73 12.80 -26.09 2.38
CA SER A 73 13.20 -26.27 0.96
C SER A 73 13.72 -24.97 0.33
N ILE A 74 14.38 -24.14 1.14
CA ILE A 74 15.00 -22.90 0.69
C ILE A 74 16.34 -23.26 0.03
N THR A 75 16.63 -22.60 -1.08
CA THR A 75 17.89 -22.73 -1.81
C THR A 75 18.50 -21.34 -2.06
N PRO A 76 19.78 -21.23 -2.43
CA PRO A 76 20.40 -19.93 -2.72
C PRO A 76 19.70 -19.15 -3.85
N GLU A 77 19.14 -19.84 -4.83
CA GLU A 77 18.37 -19.22 -5.93
C GLU A 77 17.00 -18.72 -5.46
N ALA A 78 16.39 -19.39 -4.48
CA ALA A 78 15.11 -19.05 -3.87
C ALA A 78 15.29 -18.54 -2.42
N ALA A 79 16.31 -17.72 -2.18
CA ALA A 79 16.62 -17.21 -0.84
C ALA A 79 15.42 -16.50 -0.21
N LEU A 80 15.19 -16.75 1.08
CA LEU A 80 14.13 -16.17 1.90
C LEU A 80 14.66 -14.96 2.67
N THR A 81 14.03 -13.80 2.50
CA THR A 81 14.23 -12.60 3.31
C THR A 81 13.03 -12.41 4.23
N VAL A 82 13.31 -12.14 5.51
CA VAL A 82 12.29 -11.83 6.52
C VAL A 82 12.48 -10.41 7.04
N THR A 83 11.38 -9.68 7.11
CA THR A 83 11.34 -8.32 7.65
C THR A 83 10.36 -8.22 8.81
N VAL A 84 10.71 -7.44 9.83
CA VAL A 84 9.81 -7.06 10.92
C VAL A 84 9.70 -5.55 10.92
N ASN A 85 8.47 -5.03 10.80
CA ASN A 85 8.17 -3.59 10.74
C ASN A 85 8.96 -2.85 9.65
N GLY A 86 9.17 -3.48 8.50
CA GLY A 86 9.93 -2.94 7.38
C GLY A 86 11.46 -3.12 7.46
N THR A 87 11.99 -3.58 8.59
CA THR A 87 13.43 -3.83 8.76
C THR A 87 13.76 -5.29 8.47
N THR A 88 14.76 -5.54 7.63
CA THR A 88 15.26 -6.91 7.40
C THR A 88 15.93 -7.45 8.65
N VAL A 89 15.42 -8.57 9.16
CA VAL A 89 15.94 -9.26 10.35
C VAL A 89 16.77 -10.49 9.99
N GLY A 90 16.62 -11.00 8.76
CA GLY A 90 17.40 -12.13 8.28
C GLY A 90 17.20 -12.39 6.80
N THR A 91 18.22 -13.01 6.19
CA THR A 91 18.16 -13.63 4.86
C THR A 91 18.72 -15.05 4.98
N PHE A 92 18.00 -16.01 4.41
CA PHE A 92 18.27 -17.43 4.53
C PHE A 92 18.39 -18.03 3.13
N GLU A 93 19.49 -18.74 2.89
CA GLU A 93 19.76 -19.45 1.63
C GLU A 93 19.56 -20.97 1.76
N GLU A 94 19.17 -21.41 2.96
CA GLU A 94 18.84 -22.78 3.34
C GLU A 94 17.67 -22.78 4.34
N ASN A 95 17.26 -23.96 4.82
CA ASN A 95 16.17 -24.09 5.79
C ASN A 95 16.36 -23.16 7.00
N ALA A 96 15.29 -22.51 7.42
CA ALA A 96 15.35 -21.44 8.40
C ALA A 96 14.51 -21.79 9.64
N TYR A 97 15.10 -21.64 10.82
CA TYR A 97 14.35 -21.59 12.07
C TYR A 97 14.84 -20.41 12.89
N SER A 98 13.95 -19.47 13.19
CA SER A 98 14.33 -18.23 13.88
C SER A 98 13.25 -17.77 14.84
N ASP A 99 13.67 -17.18 15.96
CA ASP A 99 12.79 -16.48 16.88
C ASP A 99 12.74 -15.00 16.48
N LEU A 100 11.54 -14.50 16.20
CA LEU A 100 11.35 -13.12 15.77
C LEU A 100 11.04 -12.16 16.93
N GLU A 101 10.84 -12.68 18.15
CA GLU A 101 10.39 -11.90 19.32
C GLU A 101 11.32 -10.72 19.62
N THR A 102 12.64 -10.92 19.58
CA THR A 102 13.65 -9.86 19.84
C THR A 102 13.55 -8.67 18.89
N PHE A 103 12.96 -8.85 17.70
CA PHE A 103 12.82 -7.79 16.70
C PHE A 103 11.44 -7.13 16.72
N MET A 104 10.52 -7.63 17.54
CA MET A 104 9.16 -7.14 17.66
C MET A 104 9.04 -6.13 18.79
N ARG A 105 8.10 -5.19 18.65
CA ARG A 105 7.66 -4.29 19.73
C ARG A 105 6.39 -4.83 20.39
N PRO A 106 6.09 -4.48 21.66
CA PRO A 106 4.79 -4.77 22.25
C PRO A 106 3.65 -4.22 21.37
N GLY A 107 2.58 -5.01 21.20
CA GLY A 107 1.45 -4.65 20.34
C GLY A 107 1.63 -5.07 18.86
N ALA A 108 1.04 -4.32 17.94
CA ALA A 108 0.97 -4.70 16.53
C ALA A 108 2.33 -4.59 15.81
N ASN A 109 2.68 -5.64 15.08
CA ASN A 109 3.88 -5.76 14.24
C ASN A 109 3.49 -6.26 12.85
N THR A 110 4.14 -5.73 11.82
CA THR A 110 4.01 -6.23 10.45
C THR A 110 5.19 -7.15 10.14
N ILE A 111 4.90 -8.39 9.74
CA ILE A 111 5.91 -9.38 9.38
C ILE A 111 5.86 -9.56 7.87
N GLY A 112 7.00 -9.38 7.21
CA GLY A 112 7.16 -9.59 5.78
C GLY A 112 8.01 -10.81 5.48
N ILE A 113 7.60 -11.54 4.47
CA ILE A 113 8.26 -12.72 3.92
C ILE A 113 8.41 -12.47 2.43
N ALA A 114 9.63 -12.60 1.92
CA ALA A 114 9.93 -12.44 0.51
C ALA A 114 10.93 -13.51 0.05
N PHE A 115 10.66 -14.12 -1.09
CA PHE A 115 11.56 -15.04 -1.76
C PHE A 115 12.15 -14.38 -3.00
N ARG A 116 13.41 -14.68 -3.31
CA ARG A 116 14.06 -14.17 -4.53
C ARG A 116 13.44 -14.75 -5.81
N ALA A 117 13.04 -16.02 -5.77
CA ALA A 117 12.49 -16.78 -6.88
C ALA A 117 11.53 -17.85 -6.36
N PRO A 118 10.62 -18.40 -7.19
CA PRO A 118 9.85 -19.57 -6.81
C PRO A 118 10.79 -20.79 -6.76
N GLY A 119 11.04 -21.33 -5.57
CA GLY A 119 11.80 -22.57 -5.38
C GLY A 119 10.90 -23.80 -5.33
N PRO A 120 11.32 -24.97 -5.84
CA PRO A 120 10.52 -26.19 -5.78
C PRO A 120 10.29 -26.62 -4.32
N GLY A 121 9.04 -26.53 -3.87
CA GLY A 121 8.64 -26.87 -2.50
C GLY A 121 9.10 -25.86 -1.44
N ALA A 122 9.70 -24.73 -1.83
CA ALA A 122 10.10 -23.68 -0.91
C ALA A 122 8.87 -23.14 -0.17
N SER A 123 8.97 -22.92 1.13
CA SER A 123 7.89 -22.32 1.90
C SER A 123 8.40 -21.67 3.18
N ALA A 124 7.59 -20.77 3.73
CA ALA A 124 7.82 -20.14 5.02
C ALA A 124 6.51 -20.11 5.81
N GLU A 125 6.60 -20.43 7.08
CA GLU A 125 5.51 -20.40 8.04
C GLU A 125 5.86 -19.53 9.23
N LEU A 126 4.86 -18.84 9.75
CA LEU A 126 4.95 -18.15 11.04
C LEU A 126 4.13 -18.92 12.05
N ARG A 127 4.80 -19.34 13.12
CA ARG A 127 4.24 -20.14 14.20
C ARG A 127 4.14 -19.30 15.47
N CYS A 128 2.92 -19.01 15.84
CA CYS A 128 2.55 -18.26 17.02
C CYS A 128 2.41 -19.18 18.23
N LEU A 129 3.05 -18.82 19.35
CA LEU A 129 2.70 -19.35 20.65
C LEU A 129 1.66 -18.40 21.28
N PRO A 130 0.39 -18.84 21.47
CA PRO A 130 -0.63 -18.00 22.07
C PRO A 130 -0.31 -17.64 23.53
N PRO A 131 -0.85 -16.54 24.06
CA PRO A 131 -0.84 -16.26 25.49
C PRO A 131 -1.45 -17.42 26.29
N GLY A 132 -0.86 -17.77 27.43
CA GLY A 132 -1.33 -18.87 28.29
C GLY A 132 -1.07 -20.28 27.75
N SER A 133 -0.41 -20.44 26.60
CA SER A 133 0.02 -21.75 26.07
C SER A 133 1.51 -21.95 26.26
N ASP A 134 1.93 -23.05 26.88
CA ASP A 134 3.35 -23.29 27.19
C ASP A 134 4.13 -24.02 26.09
N SER A 135 3.44 -24.76 25.22
CA SER A 135 4.10 -25.61 24.21
C SER A 135 3.45 -25.60 22.83
N SER A 136 2.14 -25.33 22.75
CA SER A 136 1.38 -25.46 21.51
C SER A 136 1.53 -24.22 20.63
N ARG A 137 2.16 -24.39 19.47
CA ARG A 137 2.35 -23.34 18.47
C ARG A 137 1.43 -23.55 17.28
N ASN A 138 0.63 -22.55 16.98
CA ASN A 138 -0.29 -22.53 15.84
C ASN A 138 0.37 -21.83 14.66
N THR A 139 0.25 -22.41 13.47
CA THR A 139 0.63 -21.72 12.23
C THR A 139 -0.41 -20.63 11.97
N ILE A 140 0.02 -19.37 12.00
CA ILE A 140 -0.85 -18.21 11.76
C ILE A 140 -0.70 -17.66 10.34
N PHE A 141 0.37 -18.05 9.67
CA PHE A 141 0.67 -17.62 8.31
C PHE A 141 1.52 -18.70 7.64
N SER A 142 1.18 -19.01 6.40
CA SER A 142 1.95 -19.92 5.55
C SER A 142 2.06 -19.31 4.16
N PHE A 143 3.25 -19.37 3.59
CA PHE A 143 3.55 -18.79 2.29
C PHE A 143 4.43 -19.72 1.48
N THR A 144 3.95 -20.02 0.27
CA THR A 144 4.71 -20.71 -0.77
C THR A 144 4.91 -19.72 -1.92
N PRO A 145 6.16 -19.41 -2.31
CA PRO A 145 6.41 -18.49 -3.41
C PRO A 145 5.90 -19.09 -4.71
N ARG A 146 5.28 -18.25 -5.54
CA ARG A 146 4.80 -18.58 -6.87
C ARG A 146 5.43 -17.61 -7.88
N PRO A 147 5.50 -17.96 -9.17
CA PRO A 147 6.09 -17.06 -10.18
C PRO A 147 5.48 -15.65 -10.20
N ASN A 148 4.20 -15.51 -9.84
CA ASN A 148 3.49 -14.23 -9.77
C ASN A 148 3.31 -13.68 -8.34
N ARG A 149 3.85 -14.34 -7.31
CA ARG A 149 3.73 -13.93 -5.92
C ARG A 149 4.93 -14.42 -5.12
N LEU A 150 5.92 -13.55 -4.98
CA LEU A 150 7.16 -13.85 -4.27
C LEU A 150 7.23 -13.27 -2.86
N SER A 151 6.31 -12.38 -2.52
CA SER A 151 6.27 -11.75 -1.20
C SER A 151 4.86 -11.70 -0.65
N ALA A 152 4.80 -11.61 0.68
CA ALA A 152 3.58 -11.37 1.41
C ALA A 152 3.89 -10.79 2.79
N GLN A 153 2.89 -10.16 3.39
CA GLN A 153 2.98 -9.61 4.73
C GLN A 153 1.77 -10.03 5.54
N THR A 154 1.94 -10.09 6.86
CA THR A 154 0.86 -10.33 7.82
C THR A 154 1.10 -9.49 9.06
N GLU A 155 0.03 -9.15 9.76
CA GLU A 155 0.12 -8.50 11.07
C GLU A 155 0.07 -9.55 12.19
N VAL A 156 0.80 -9.28 13.27
CA VAL A 156 0.85 -10.09 14.49
C VAL A 156 0.90 -9.16 15.69
N THR A 157 0.16 -9.47 16.74
CA THR A 157 0.19 -8.68 17.98
C THR A 157 1.07 -9.38 19.01
N LEU A 158 2.19 -8.77 19.40
CA LEU A 158 3.01 -9.29 20.49
C LEU A 158 2.31 -8.98 21.82
N ALA A 159 1.88 -10.04 22.50
CA ALA A 159 1.27 -9.95 23.81
C ALA A 159 2.36 -9.78 24.90
N PRO A 160 2.07 -9.05 25.99
CA PRO A 160 2.94 -9.04 27.17
C PRO A 160 3.17 -10.47 27.67
N ARG A 161 4.36 -10.72 28.21
CA ARG A 161 4.70 -12.00 28.85
C ARG A 161 3.95 -12.20 30.16
#